data_AF-W4GIA0-F1
#
_entry.id   AF-W4GIA0-F1
#
_cell.length_a   1.000
_cell.length_b   1.000
_cell.length_c   1.000
_cell.angle_alpha   90.00
_cell.angle_beta   90.00
_cell.angle_gamma   90.00
#
_symmetry.space_group_name_H-M   'P 1'
#
loop_
_entity.id
_entity.type
_entity.pdbx_description
1 polymer ?
#
loop_
_entity_poly.entity_id
_entity_poly.type
_entity_poly.pdbx_seq_one_letter_code
_entity_poly.pdbx_strand_id
1 'polypeptide(L)'
;MFSTAAKATSVDAIAASMNTMKICHGSKINMQEHDSWCKQTVRNPIVISVSEPETRGSYIKKYTTYAVRQDSSSGVRRRFSDFSWLHATLAGRYVGMLIPSMPEKVVYKSDACIRSRMRGLTIFVNQIMRSPYLRQDAAVVGFLGVADDTEWDHVKKSSSVLENAGVGHLKWMQCLMASVVPDDPDKFLVGIKRDVEHVEKCCADLSTSTKKIEEKCSALSKDISELHLVFNQWKNVEFNACDDKHTELNAILSTTTTTMAGWHDVQYHQPVIHDLMLHEGIKYIAAQVRDFKDILKQRDAALAQHDKVTKPTPAVGVSKTHSYFPRYVATEPTAADMEASASRHEHIASCITRALFFSEAKRIKSLKAQLLRDTMGPFACAEYHVAKRMATVWGNFMSAADISQTEMLAAAKGVLDAADAADPHDNQVDATS
;
A
#
# COMPACT_ATOMS: atom_id res chain seq x y z
N MET A 1 25.83 -3.44 -12.94
CA MET A 1 25.22 -3.97 -14.18
C MET A 1 23.70 -3.78 -14.29
N PHE A 2 22.91 -3.72 -13.20
CA PHE A 2 21.45 -3.53 -13.29
C PHE A 2 20.97 -2.09 -13.61
N SER A 3 21.78 -1.06 -13.36
CA SER A 3 21.40 0.35 -13.57
C SER A 3 21.32 0.75 -15.05
N THR A 4 22.22 0.23 -15.90
CA THR A 4 22.22 0.49 -17.34
C THR A 4 21.10 -0.25 -18.08
N ALA A 5 20.84 -1.51 -17.72
CA ALA A 5 19.74 -2.28 -18.29
C ALA A 5 18.36 -1.67 -17.92
N ALA A 6 18.17 -1.25 -16.66
CA ALA A 6 16.93 -0.60 -16.23
C ALA A 6 16.70 0.77 -16.93
N LYS A 7 17.78 1.52 -17.21
CA LYS A 7 17.71 2.76 -17.99
C LYS A 7 17.37 2.50 -19.47
N ALA A 8 17.94 1.47 -20.09
CA ALA A 8 17.65 1.11 -21.47
C ALA A 8 16.19 0.66 -21.64
N THR A 9 15.69 -0.22 -20.76
CA THR A 9 14.29 -0.67 -20.77
C THR A 9 13.30 0.49 -20.58
N SER A 10 13.67 1.53 -19.82
CA SER A 10 12.86 2.74 -19.66
C SER A 10 12.77 3.54 -20.97
N VAL A 11 13.88 3.71 -21.70
CA VAL A 11 13.90 4.43 -22.99
C VAL A 11 13.06 3.71 -24.04
N ASP A 12 13.19 2.38 -24.12
CA ASP A 12 12.43 1.57 -25.08
C ASP A 12 10.93 1.59 -24.77
N ALA A 13 10.53 1.56 -23.49
CA ALA A 13 9.14 1.67 -23.09
C ALA A 13 8.52 3.03 -23.47
N ILE A 14 9.27 4.13 -23.31
CA ILE A 14 8.82 5.45 -23.75
C ILE A 14 8.69 5.50 -25.28
N ALA A 15 9.64 4.94 -26.03
CA ALA A 15 9.55 4.87 -27.49
C ALA A 15 8.31 4.08 -27.95
N ALA A 16 8.01 2.95 -27.31
CA ALA A 16 6.79 2.19 -27.59
C ALA A 16 5.52 3.00 -27.27
N SER A 17 5.48 3.71 -26.14
CA SER A 17 4.36 4.61 -25.80
C SER A 17 4.15 5.72 -26.85
N MET A 18 5.23 6.31 -27.38
CA MET A 18 5.17 7.28 -28.47
C MET A 18 4.59 6.67 -29.74
N ASN A 19 5.00 5.45 -30.10
CA ASN A 19 4.45 4.76 -31.26
C ASN A 19 2.97 4.40 -31.07
N THR A 20 2.53 4.02 -29.86
CA THR A 20 1.12 3.82 -29.57
C THR A 20 0.28 5.08 -29.78
N MET A 21 0.79 6.26 -29.41
CA MET A 21 0.10 7.52 -29.71
C MET A 21 -0.05 7.77 -31.21
N LYS A 22 0.95 7.40 -32.01
CA LYS A 22 0.84 7.47 -33.49
C LYS A 22 -0.23 6.52 -34.00
N ILE A 23 -0.31 5.30 -33.46
CA ILE A 23 -1.37 4.31 -33.81
C ILE A 23 -2.75 4.87 -33.48
N CYS A 24 -2.90 5.57 -32.36
CA CYS A 24 -4.17 6.15 -31.94
C CYS A 24 -4.52 7.49 -32.64
N HIS A 25 -3.61 8.03 -33.47
CA HIS A 25 -3.80 9.33 -34.10
C HIS A 25 -5.03 9.34 -35.01
N GLY A 26 -5.83 10.41 -34.92
CA GLY A 26 -7.09 10.55 -35.65
C GLY A 26 -8.27 9.72 -35.10
N SER A 27 -8.06 8.88 -34.07
CA SER A 27 -9.15 8.15 -33.42
C SER A 27 -10.07 9.10 -32.66
N LYS A 28 -11.38 9.07 -32.96
CA LYS A 28 -12.39 9.75 -32.15
C LYS A 28 -12.87 8.82 -31.03
N ILE A 29 -12.87 9.31 -29.80
CA ILE A 29 -13.42 8.57 -28.65
C ILE A 29 -14.79 9.14 -28.27
N ASN A 30 -15.81 8.27 -28.26
CA ASN A 30 -17.11 8.59 -27.67
C ASN A 30 -17.04 8.33 -26.16
N MET A 31 -17.18 9.39 -25.35
CA MET A 31 -17.05 9.28 -23.90
C MET A 31 -18.15 8.42 -23.26
N GLN A 32 -19.37 8.40 -23.83
CA GLN A 32 -20.47 7.59 -23.31
C GLN A 32 -20.22 6.09 -23.54
N GLU A 33 -19.74 5.73 -24.72
CA GLU A 33 -19.33 4.35 -25.04
C GLU A 33 -18.13 3.92 -24.21
N HIS A 34 -17.16 4.83 -24.01
CA HIS A 34 -16.00 4.61 -23.15
C HIS A 34 -16.43 4.31 -21.69
N ASP A 35 -17.31 5.11 -21.12
CA ASP A 35 -17.80 4.91 -19.76
C ASP A 35 -18.59 3.60 -19.61
N SER A 36 -19.37 3.26 -20.62
CA SER A 36 -20.09 1.99 -20.70
C SER A 36 -19.13 0.81 -20.75
N TRP A 37 -18.07 0.91 -21.56
CA TRP A 37 -17.01 -0.09 -21.63
C TRP A 37 -16.28 -0.23 -20.30
N CYS A 38 -15.96 0.86 -19.61
CA CYS A 38 -15.33 0.82 -18.29
C CYS A 38 -16.19 0.03 -17.29
N LYS A 39 -17.49 0.39 -17.20
CA LYS A 39 -18.46 -0.29 -16.31
C LYS A 39 -18.60 -1.76 -16.65
N GLN A 40 -18.71 -2.11 -17.93
CA GLN A 40 -18.86 -3.49 -18.36
C GLN A 40 -17.59 -4.32 -18.10
N THR A 41 -16.41 -3.74 -18.30
CA THR A 41 -15.11 -4.40 -18.12
C THR A 41 -14.86 -4.76 -16.66
N VAL A 42 -15.31 -3.93 -15.71
CA VAL A 42 -15.17 -4.20 -14.27
C VAL A 42 -16.43 -4.72 -13.59
N ARG A 43 -17.48 -5.02 -14.36
CA ARG A 43 -18.77 -5.49 -13.84
C ARG A 43 -18.64 -6.71 -12.94
N ASN A 44 -17.77 -7.65 -13.31
CA ASN A 44 -17.47 -8.85 -12.53
C ASN A 44 -16.16 -8.60 -11.76
N PRO A 45 -16.23 -8.38 -10.44
CA PRO A 45 -15.04 -8.22 -9.61
C PRO A 45 -14.20 -9.49 -9.66
N ILE A 46 -12.89 -9.32 -9.83
CA ILE A 46 -11.92 -10.41 -9.70
C ILE A 46 -11.12 -10.13 -8.43
N VAL A 47 -11.11 -11.09 -7.51
CA VAL A 47 -10.33 -11.01 -6.27
C VAL A 47 -9.16 -11.97 -6.36
N ILE A 48 -7.96 -11.44 -6.18
CA ILE A 48 -6.72 -12.21 -6.19
C ILE A 48 -6.21 -12.35 -4.77
N SER A 49 -5.86 -13.57 -4.37
CA SER A 49 -5.17 -13.86 -3.11
C SER A 49 -3.67 -14.01 -3.35
N VAL A 50 -2.86 -13.50 -2.41
CA VAL A 50 -1.41 -13.75 -2.35
C VAL A 50 -1.12 -14.45 -1.03
N SER A 51 -0.80 -15.73 -1.08
CA SER A 51 -0.71 -16.62 0.09
C SER A 51 0.49 -17.56 0.01
N GLU A 52 0.61 -18.48 0.99
CA GLU A 52 1.54 -19.62 0.97
C GLU A 52 2.99 -19.26 0.60
N PRO A 53 3.65 -18.45 1.46
CA PRO A 53 5.04 -18.08 1.24
C PRO A 53 5.93 -19.33 1.26
N GLU A 54 6.68 -19.57 0.20
CA GLU A 54 7.60 -20.70 0.07
C GLU A 54 8.99 -20.18 -0.30
N THR A 55 10.00 -20.60 0.45
CA THR A 55 11.40 -20.29 0.12
C THR A 55 11.91 -21.29 -0.92
N ARG A 56 12.29 -20.79 -2.10
CA ARG A 56 12.84 -21.55 -3.21
C ARG A 56 14.26 -21.08 -3.56
N GLY A 57 14.92 -21.83 -4.44
CA GLY A 57 16.24 -21.50 -4.98
C GLY A 57 17.35 -22.41 -4.45
N SER A 58 18.56 -22.24 -5.00
CA SER A 58 19.72 -23.02 -4.57
C SER A 58 20.22 -22.59 -3.19
N TYR A 59 21.13 -23.38 -2.62
CA TYR A 59 21.75 -23.11 -1.32
C TYR A 59 22.30 -21.68 -1.19
N ILE A 60 22.76 -21.10 -2.31
CA ILE A 60 23.42 -19.79 -2.37
C ILE A 60 22.44 -18.65 -2.72
N LYS A 61 21.32 -18.92 -3.39
CA LYS A 61 20.37 -17.89 -3.86
C LYS A 61 18.92 -18.25 -3.50
N LYS A 62 18.56 -18.03 -2.24
CA LYS A 62 17.20 -18.25 -1.72
C LYS A 62 16.29 -17.04 -1.96
N TYR A 63 15.11 -17.28 -2.53
CA TYR A 63 14.06 -16.28 -2.73
C TYR A 63 12.70 -16.81 -2.27
N THR A 64 11.82 -15.90 -1.84
CA THR A 64 10.46 -16.27 -1.41
C THR A 64 9.50 -16.10 -2.57
N THR A 65 8.70 -17.13 -2.83
CA THR A 65 7.59 -17.14 -3.79
C THR A 65 6.26 -17.19 -3.04
N TYR A 66 5.21 -16.69 -3.66
CA TYR A 66 3.85 -16.67 -3.14
C TYR A 66 2.93 -17.35 -4.13
N ALA A 67 1.92 -18.07 -3.63
CA ALA A 67 0.80 -18.50 -4.45
C ALA A 67 -0.07 -17.29 -4.78
N VAL A 68 -0.33 -17.07 -6.07
CA VAL A 68 -1.19 -16.01 -6.59
C VAL A 68 -2.39 -16.68 -7.25
N ARG A 69 -3.57 -16.57 -6.65
CA ARG A 69 -4.78 -17.28 -7.11
C ARG A 69 -5.94 -16.33 -7.33
N GLN A 70 -6.66 -16.55 -8.41
CA GLN A 70 -8.00 -16.03 -8.61
C GLN A 70 -8.97 -17.03 -7.97
N ASP A 71 -9.54 -16.68 -6.82
CA ASP A 71 -10.40 -17.58 -6.03
C ASP A 71 -9.73 -18.94 -5.71
N SER A 72 -10.51 -20.04 -5.72
CA SER A 72 -10.08 -21.41 -5.41
C SER A 72 -9.52 -22.19 -6.61
N SER A 73 -9.27 -21.54 -7.75
CA SER A 73 -8.65 -22.19 -8.91
C SER A 73 -7.17 -22.51 -8.66
N SER A 74 -6.58 -23.37 -9.50
CA SER A 74 -5.12 -23.45 -9.62
C SER A 74 -4.57 -22.06 -9.90
N GLY A 75 -3.56 -21.64 -9.14
CA GLY A 75 -2.88 -20.36 -9.34
C GLY A 75 -1.42 -20.53 -9.71
N VAL A 76 -0.74 -19.40 -9.89
CA VAL A 76 0.67 -19.34 -10.27
C VAL A 76 1.54 -19.01 -9.05
N ARG A 77 2.83 -19.34 -9.13
CA ARG A 77 3.80 -18.87 -8.13
C ARG A 77 4.58 -17.69 -8.64
N ARG A 78 4.69 -16.65 -7.82
CA ARG A 78 5.41 -15.40 -8.15
C ARG A 78 6.28 -14.98 -6.99
N ARG A 79 7.49 -14.51 -7.28
CA ARG A 79 8.38 -13.88 -6.27
C ARG A 79 8.22 -12.36 -6.32
N PHE A 80 8.66 -11.67 -5.27
CA PHE A 80 8.56 -10.20 -5.18
C PHE A 80 9.10 -9.47 -6.42
N SER A 81 10.22 -9.91 -7.00
CA SER A 81 10.78 -9.29 -8.20
C SER A 81 9.91 -9.44 -9.45
N ASP A 82 9.04 -10.45 -9.51
CA ASP A 82 8.08 -10.61 -10.61
C ASP A 82 6.96 -9.56 -10.50
N PHE A 83 6.51 -9.27 -9.27
CA PHE A 83 5.59 -8.15 -9.01
C PHE A 83 6.26 -6.80 -9.33
N SER A 84 7.54 -6.63 -8.95
CA SER A 84 8.30 -5.42 -9.30
C SER A 84 8.44 -5.25 -10.82
N TRP A 85 8.66 -6.34 -11.55
CA TRP A 85 8.64 -6.33 -13.01
C TRP A 85 7.28 -5.87 -13.54
N LEU A 86 6.18 -6.45 -13.05
CA LEU A 86 4.84 -6.09 -13.49
C LEU A 86 4.57 -4.60 -13.26
N HIS A 87 4.88 -4.10 -12.06
CA HIS A 87 4.75 -2.68 -11.74
C HIS A 87 5.56 -1.79 -12.71
N ALA A 88 6.83 -2.11 -12.94
CA ALA A 88 7.69 -1.32 -13.83
C ALA A 88 7.20 -1.35 -15.29
N THR A 89 6.74 -2.52 -15.76
CA THR A 89 6.16 -2.68 -17.09
C THR A 89 4.90 -1.85 -17.27
N LEU A 90 3.97 -1.86 -16.29
CA LEU A 90 2.78 -1.02 -16.35
C LEU A 90 3.12 0.47 -16.24
N ALA A 91 4.05 0.87 -15.36
CA ALA A 91 4.46 2.27 -15.20
C ALA A 91 5.12 2.85 -16.46
N GLY A 92 5.96 2.06 -17.14
CA GLY A 92 6.57 2.47 -18.41
C GLY A 92 5.57 2.58 -19.56
N ARG A 93 4.52 1.75 -19.54
CA ARG A 93 3.50 1.71 -20.60
C ARG A 93 2.42 2.79 -20.44
N TYR A 94 1.86 2.92 -19.24
CA TYR A 94 0.77 3.86 -18.94
C TYR A 94 1.32 5.17 -18.36
N VAL A 95 2.14 5.87 -19.14
CA VAL A 95 2.77 7.14 -18.71
C VAL A 95 1.69 8.13 -18.23
N GLY A 96 1.88 8.64 -17.01
CA GLY A 96 0.93 9.55 -16.35
C GLY A 96 -0.16 8.88 -15.53
N MET A 97 -0.41 7.58 -15.68
CA MET A 97 -1.32 6.85 -14.81
C MET A 97 -0.67 6.56 -13.45
N LEU A 98 -1.38 6.81 -12.36
CA LEU A 98 -0.98 6.35 -11.03
C LEU A 98 -1.19 4.83 -10.91
N ILE A 99 -0.11 4.10 -11.17
CA ILE A 99 -0.04 2.64 -10.99
C ILE A 99 -0.16 2.31 -9.48
N PRO A 100 -0.85 1.21 -9.11
CA PRO A 100 -0.92 0.76 -7.73
C PRO A 100 0.47 0.60 -7.09
N SER A 101 0.65 1.14 -5.88
CA SER A 101 1.93 1.14 -5.17
C SER A 101 2.36 -0.28 -4.78
N MET A 102 3.66 -0.56 -4.89
CA MET A 102 4.25 -1.80 -4.38
C MET A 102 4.58 -1.66 -2.88
N PRO A 103 4.46 -2.74 -2.08
CA PRO A 103 5.00 -2.72 -0.72
C PRO A 103 6.53 -2.55 -0.73
N GLU A 104 7.05 -1.98 0.35
CA GLU A 104 8.48 -1.72 0.50
C GLU A 104 9.32 -3.01 0.40
N LYS A 105 10.48 -2.88 -0.24
CA LYS A 105 11.45 -3.97 -0.34
C LYS A 105 12.21 -4.11 0.98
N VAL A 106 11.67 -4.89 1.90
CA VAL A 106 12.35 -5.21 3.16
C VAL A 106 13.38 -6.32 2.94
N VAL A 107 14.62 -6.08 3.35
CA VAL A 107 15.73 -7.06 3.21
C VAL A 107 15.67 -8.14 4.28
N TYR A 108 15.18 -7.80 5.47
CA TYR A 108 14.98 -8.73 6.57
C TYR A 108 13.74 -9.61 6.35
N LYS A 109 13.82 -10.89 6.71
CA LYS A 109 12.77 -11.89 6.51
C LYS A 109 12.27 -12.42 7.86
N SER A 110 11.54 -11.61 8.62
CA SER A 110 10.70 -12.12 9.71
C SER A 110 9.34 -12.57 9.17
N ASP A 111 8.64 -13.41 9.93
CA ASP A 111 7.27 -13.81 9.61
C ASP A 111 6.33 -12.60 9.53
N ALA A 112 6.50 -11.61 10.43
CA ALA A 112 5.77 -10.35 10.38
C ALA A 112 6.01 -9.61 9.05
N CYS A 113 7.27 -9.52 8.60
CA CYS A 113 7.61 -8.90 7.32
C CYS A 113 7.00 -9.66 6.13
N ILE A 114 7.00 -10.99 6.16
CA ILE A 114 6.38 -11.81 5.11
C ILE A 114 4.86 -11.56 5.06
N ARG A 115 4.18 -11.50 6.21
CA ARG A 115 2.74 -11.20 6.28
C ARG A 115 2.41 -9.79 5.78
N SER A 116 3.13 -8.77 6.24
CA SER A 116 2.99 -7.38 5.77
C SER A 116 3.18 -7.30 4.25
N ARG A 117 4.25 -7.93 3.72
CA ARG A 117 4.48 -7.97 2.27
C ARG A 117 3.36 -8.67 1.53
N MET A 118 2.87 -9.83 2.00
CA MET A 118 1.75 -10.54 1.37
C MET A 118 0.49 -9.69 1.33
N ARG A 119 0.19 -8.96 2.42
CA ARG A 119 -0.92 -8.00 2.48
C ARG A 119 -0.74 -6.90 1.43
N GLY A 120 0.42 -6.26 1.37
CA GLY A 120 0.72 -5.22 0.39
C GLY A 120 0.65 -5.71 -1.07
N LEU A 121 1.20 -6.90 -1.36
CA LEU A 121 1.12 -7.51 -2.69
C LEU A 121 -0.32 -7.86 -3.08
N THR A 122 -1.13 -8.32 -2.12
CA THR A 122 -2.57 -8.57 -2.31
C THR A 122 -3.29 -7.27 -2.66
N ILE A 123 -3.05 -6.18 -1.93
CA ILE A 123 -3.66 -4.87 -2.23
C ILE A 123 -3.24 -4.41 -3.64
N PHE A 124 -1.94 -4.45 -3.94
CA PHE A 124 -1.38 -4.07 -5.24
C PHE A 124 -2.08 -4.76 -6.42
N VAL A 125 -2.11 -6.10 -6.43
CA VAL A 125 -2.69 -6.85 -7.56
C VAL A 125 -4.21 -6.66 -7.64
N ASN A 126 -4.92 -6.56 -6.52
CA ASN A 126 -6.36 -6.31 -6.55
C ASN A 126 -6.69 -4.90 -7.06
N GLN A 127 -5.85 -3.89 -6.79
CA GLN A 127 -6.03 -2.56 -7.40
C GLN A 127 -5.79 -2.58 -8.91
N ILE A 128 -4.85 -3.40 -9.42
CA ILE A 128 -4.70 -3.64 -10.87
C ILE A 128 -5.99 -4.24 -11.44
N MET A 129 -6.53 -5.28 -10.81
CA MET A 129 -7.74 -5.96 -11.30
C MET A 129 -9.01 -5.11 -11.28
N ARG A 130 -9.03 -4.04 -10.46
CA ARG A 130 -10.10 -3.04 -10.43
C ARG A 130 -9.99 -1.99 -11.54
N SER A 131 -8.87 -1.90 -12.25
CA SER A 131 -8.71 -0.96 -13.36
C SER A 131 -9.21 -1.56 -14.67
N PRO A 132 -10.18 -0.93 -15.38
CA PRO A 132 -10.60 -1.41 -16.69
C PRO A 132 -9.47 -1.37 -17.72
N TYR A 133 -8.50 -0.48 -17.55
CA TYR A 133 -7.36 -0.34 -18.45
C TYR A 133 -6.30 -1.43 -18.24
N LEU A 134 -6.05 -1.82 -16.98
CA LEU A 134 -4.91 -2.67 -16.63
C LEU A 134 -5.26 -4.17 -16.57
N ARG A 135 -6.48 -4.54 -16.17
CA ARG A 135 -6.81 -5.94 -15.83
C ARG A 135 -6.73 -6.94 -16.99
N GLN A 136 -6.76 -6.45 -18.24
CA GLN A 136 -6.63 -7.24 -19.47
C GLN A 136 -5.31 -6.98 -20.20
N ASP A 137 -4.40 -6.23 -19.59
CA ASP A 137 -3.08 -5.99 -20.15
C ASP A 137 -2.33 -7.31 -20.32
N ALA A 138 -1.63 -7.48 -21.46
CA ALA A 138 -0.89 -8.69 -21.77
C ALA A 138 0.09 -9.11 -20.65
N ALA A 139 0.74 -8.14 -19.99
CA ALA A 139 1.65 -8.41 -18.87
C ALA A 139 0.90 -8.93 -17.63
N VAL A 140 -0.31 -8.43 -17.37
CA VAL A 140 -1.17 -8.86 -16.25
C VAL A 140 -1.72 -10.26 -16.51
N VAL A 141 -2.21 -10.52 -17.73
CA VAL A 141 -2.72 -11.84 -18.14
C VAL A 141 -1.62 -12.89 -18.03
N GLY A 142 -0.43 -12.61 -18.57
CA GLY A 142 0.71 -13.52 -18.44
C GLY A 142 1.17 -13.69 -16.99
N PHE A 143 1.17 -12.61 -16.20
CA PHE A 143 1.52 -12.66 -14.77
C PHE A 143 0.57 -13.56 -13.98
N LEU A 144 -0.72 -13.61 -14.29
CA LEU A 144 -1.70 -14.44 -13.58
C LEU A 144 -1.86 -15.85 -14.15
N GLY A 145 -1.61 -16.04 -15.46
CA GLY A 145 -1.95 -17.28 -16.16
C GLY A 145 -0.80 -18.25 -16.43
N VAL A 146 0.44 -17.76 -16.58
CA VAL A 146 1.56 -18.61 -17.04
C VAL A 146 2.27 -19.28 -15.87
N ALA A 147 2.07 -20.59 -15.71
CA ALA A 147 2.67 -21.36 -14.62
C ALA A 147 4.08 -21.86 -14.94
N ASP A 148 4.40 -22.11 -16.22
CA ASP A 148 5.72 -22.58 -16.66
C ASP A 148 6.76 -21.46 -16.56
N ASP A 149 7.93 -21.76 -15.95
CA ASP A 149 8.97 -20.77 -15.71
C ASP A 149 9.64 -20.27 -17.01
N THR A 150 9.74 -21.13 -18.03
CA THR A 150 10.37 -20.78 -19.32
C THR A 150 9.44 -19.88 -20.13
N GLU A 151 8.16 -20.25 -20.20
CA GLU A 151 7.12 -19.42 -20.82
C GLU A 151 6.99 -18.09 -20.08
N TRP A 152 7.08 -18.08 -18.74
CA TRP A 152 7.06 -16.85 -17.95
C TRP A 152 8.24 -15.92 -18.26
N ASP A 153 9.44 -16.46 -18.43
CA ASP A 153 10.60 -15.69 -18.88
C ASP A 153 10.41 -15.10 -20.28
N HIS A 154 9.74 -15.83 -21.18
CA HIS A 154 9.36 -15.32 -22.51
C HIS A 154 8.33 -14.19 -22.41
N VAL A 155 7.29 -14.33 -21.58
CA VAL A 155 6.30 -13.27 -21.32
C VAL A 155 6.99 -12.00 -20.82
N LYS A 156 7.92 -12.11 -19.87
CA LYS A 156 8.62 -10.93 -19.32
C LYS A 156 9.39 -10.13 -20.36
N LYS A 157 10.00 -10.82 -21.32
CA LYS A 157 10.77 -10.22 -22.41
C LYS A 157 9.87 -9.64 -23.50
N SER A 158 8.85 -10.40 -23.91
CA SER A 158 7.92 -9.99 -24.98
C SER A 158 6.96 -8.89 -24.56
N SER A 159 6.61 -8.82 -23.26
CA SER A 159 5.65 -7.85 -22.75
C SER A 159 6.29 -6.56 -22.23
N SER A 160 7.61 -6.48 -22.04
CA SER A 160 8.24 -5.29 -21.45
C SER A 160 8.10 -4.04 -22.33
N VAL A 161 8.10 -4.21 -23.65
CA VAL A 161 8.01 -3.14 -24.65
C VAL A 161 6.95 -3.56 -25.69
N LEU A 162 5.74 -3.01 -25.54
CA LEU A 162 4.60 -3.31 -26.43
C LEU A 162 3.91 -2.02 -26.84
N GLU A 163 3.71 -1.84 -28.13
CA GLU A 163 2.89 -0.76 -28.69
C GLU A 163 1.40 -1.04 -28.47
N ASN A 164 0.97 -2.31 -28.46
CA ASN A 164 -0.39 -2.69 -28.13
C ASN A 164 -0.39 -3.83 -27.10
N ALA A 165 -0.74 -3.49 -25.85
CA ALA A 165 -0.87 -4.45 -24.76
C ALA A 165 -2.32 -4.88 -24.50
N GLY A 166 -3.27 -4.49 -25.37
CA GLY A 166 -4.68 -4.83 -25.26
C GLY A 166 -5.61 -3.63 -25.41
N VAL A 167 -6.92 -3.90 -25.43
CA VAL A 167 -7.97 -2.88 -25.63
C VAL A 167 -7.91 -1.77 -24.60
N GLY A 168 -7.62 -2.11 -23.33
CA GLY A 168 -7.48 -1.13 -22.25
C GLY A 168 -6.33 -0.15 -22.47
N HIS A 169 -5.19 -0.63 -22.99
CA HIS A 169 -4.04 0.21 -23.33
C HIS A 169 -4.41 1.23 -24.42
N LEU A 170 -5.02 0.77 -25.51
CA LEU A 170 -5.42 1.64 -26.61
C LEU A 170 -6.45 2.69 -26.18
N LYS A 171 -7.45 2.29 -25.38
CA LYS A 171 -8.45 3.23 -24.84
C LYS A 171 -7.83 4.28 -23.94
N TRP A 172 -6.87 3.92 -23.08
CA TRP A 172 -6.14 4.89 -22.28
C TRP A 172 -5.43 5.93 -23.15
N MET A 173 -4.70 5.49 -24.18
CA MET A 173 -4.00 6.40 -25.08
C MET A 173 -4.96 7.31 -25.86
N GLN A 174 -6.08 6.77 -26.35
CA GLN A 174 -7.14 7.56 -27.00
C GLN A 174 -7.72 8.64 -26.07
N CYS A 175 -7.95 8.30 -24.79
CA CYS A 175 -8.41 9.25 -23.78
C CYS A 175 -7.40 10.39 -23.56
N LEU A 176 -6.10 10.07 -23.47
CA LEU A 176 -5.06 11.10 -23.33
C LEU A 176 -5.07 12.06 -24.52
N MET A 177 -5.16 11.54 -25.74
CA MET A 177 -5.18 12.35 -26.96
C MET A 177 -6.42 13.24 -27.05
N ALA A 178 -7.58 12.73 -26.62
CA ALA A 178 -8.83 13.48 -26.61
C ALA A 178 -8.98 14.45 -25.42
N SER A 179 -8.06 14.39 -24.44
CA SER A 179 -8.16 15.23 -23.25
C SER A 179 -7.99 16.72 -23.57
N VAL A 180 -8.85 17.52 -22.95
CA VAL A 180 -8.79 18.99 -23.01
C VAL A 180 -7.88 19.47 -21.89
N VAL A 181 -6.74 20.05 -22.27
CA VAL A 181 -5.79 20.65 -21.33
C VAL A 181 -6.06 22.17 -21.33
N PRO A 182 -6.18 22.82 -20.16
CA PRO A 182 -6.29 24.28 -20.09
C PRO A 182 -5.08 24.98 -20.70
N ASP A 183 -5.25 26.22 -21.16
CA ASP A 183 -4.16 27.02 -21.76
C ASP A 183 -2.98 27.22 -20.79
N ASP A 184 -3.28 27.40 -19.50
CA ASP A 184 -2.30 27.46 -18.42
C ASP A 184 -2.57 26.31 -17.41
N PRO A 185 -2.01 25.11 -17.65
CA PRO A 185 -2.20 23.98 -16.76
C PRO A 185 -1.50 24.22 -15.41
N ASP A 186 -0.41 24.97 -15.38
CA ASP A 186 0.41 25.18 -14.19
C ASP A 186 -0.33 25.95 -13.11
N LYS A 187 -1.18 26.92 -13.49
CA LYS A 187 -2.07 27.63 -12.56
C LYS A 187 -2.94 26.69 -11.71
N PHE A 188 -3.44 25.60 -12.29
CA PHE A 188 -4.24 24.60 -11.57
C PHE A 188 -3.35 23.61 -10.80
N LEU A 189 -2.22 23.21 -11.39
CA LEU A 189 -1.33 22.21 -10.80
C LEU A 189 -0.65 22.71 -9.53
N VAL A 190 -0.43 24.02 -9.35
CA VAL A 190 0.10 24.59 -8.10
C VAL A 190 -0.77 24.21 -6.89
N GLY A 191 -2.10 24.32 -7.03
CA GLY A 191 -3.04 23.92 -5.97
C GLY A 191 -2.97 22.43 -5.66
N ILE A 192 -2.94 21.59 -6.69
CA ILE A 192 -2.85 20.13 -6.55
C ILE A 192 -1.52 19.73 -5.88
N LYS A 193 -0.40 20.35 -6.26
CA LYS A 193 0.93 20.12 -5.67
C LYS A 193 0.95 20.48 -4.18
N ARG A 194 0.36 21.63 -3.81
CA ARG A 194 0.24 22.02 -2.41
C ARG A 194 -0.63 21.04 -1.62
N ASP A 195 -1.78 20.66 -2.16
CA ASP A 195 -2.72 19.78 -1.48
C ASP A 195 -2.14 18.36 -1.31
N VAL A 196 -1.44 17.82 -2.32
CA VAL A 196 -0.81 16.50 -2.20
C VAL A 196 0.32 16.49 -1.17
N GLU A 197 1.12 17.57 -1.07
CA GLU A 197 2.16 17.71 -0.05
C GLU A 197 1.56 17.62 1.37
N HIS A 198 0.48 18.37 1.60
CA HIS A 198 -0.18 18.38 2.90
C HIS A 198 -0.81 17.02 3.23
N VAL A 199 -1.51 16.42 2.27
CA VAL A 199 -2.12 15.10 2.45
C VAL A 199 -1.06 14.01 2.65
N GLU A 200 0.08 14.07 1.97
CA GLU A 200 1.19 13.12 2.17
C GLU A 200 1.68 13.18 3.62
N LYS A 201 1.89 14.39 4.15
CA LYS A 201 2.26 14.58 5.56
C LYS A 201 1.23 13.97 6.50
N CYS A 202 -0.07 14.28 6.31
CA CYS A 202 -1.13 13.70 7.13
C CYS A 202 -1.15 12.16 7.08
N CYS A 203 -0.98 11.57 5.88
CA CYS A 203 -0.96 10.12 5.73
C CYS A 203 0.30 9.49 6.37
N ALA A 204 1.45 10.15 6.33
CA ALA A 204 2.67 9.70 7.01
C ALA A 204 2.52 9.75 8.53
N ASP A 205 1.92 10.82 9.06
CA ASP A 205 1.64 10.98 10.50
C ASP A 205 0.61 9.93 10.99
N LEU A 206 -0.41 9.64 10.18
CA LEU A 206 -1.39 8.56 10.44
C LEU A 206 -0.72 7.18 10.41
N SER A 207 0.15 6.91 9.43
CA SER A 207 0.90 5.65 9.35
C SER A 207 1.78 5.46 10.58
N THR A 208 2.43 6.53 11.06
CA THR A 208 3.24 6.49 12.28
C THR A 208 2.39 6.24 13.52
N SER A 209 1.24 6.93 13.63
CA SER A 209 0.32 6.79 14.76
C SER A 209 -0.28 5.39 14.84
N THR A 210 -0.74 4.83 13.71
CA THR A 210 -1.27 3.46 13.66
C THR A 210 -0.22 2.41 14.00
N LYS A 211 1.05 2.64 13.62
CA LYS A 211 2.14 1.74 14.02
C LYS A 211 2.36 1.74 15.53
N LYS A 212 2.36 2.91 16.16
CA LYS A 212 2.48 3.04 17.63
C LYS A 212 1.32 2.36 18.37
N ILE A 213 0.11 2.40 17.82
CA ILE A 213 -1.04 1.70 18.41
C ILE A 213 -0.80 0.18 18.35
N GLU A 214 -0.37 -0.36 17.21
CA GLU A 214 -0.04 -1.77 17.07
C GLU A 214 1.05 -2.22 18.07
N GLU A 215 2.12 -1.44 18.22
CA GLU A 215 3.20 -1.72 19.18
C GLU A 215 2.66 -1.80 20.62
N LYS A 216 1.75 -0.90 20.99
CA LYS A 216 1.07 -0.93 22.30
C LYS A 216 0.13 -2.13 22.45
N CYS A 217 -0.63 -2.47 21.41
CA CYS A 217 -1.47 -3.68 21.41
C CYS A 217 -0.64 -4.95 21.59
N SER A 218 0.54 -5.00 20.97
CA SER A 218 1.51 -6.11 21.09
C SER A 218 2.06 -6.22 22.51
N ALA A 219 2.49 -5.10 23.09
CA ALA A 219 2.94 -5.05 24.49
C ALA A 219 1.83 -5.51 25.45
N LEU A 220 0.62 -4.95 25.32
CA LEU A 220 -0.53 -5.31 26.15
C LEU A 220 -0.91 -6.79 26.01
N SER A 221 -0.85 -7.35 24.79
CA SER A 221 -1.09 -8.78 24.57
C SER A 221 -0.09 -9.66 25.30
N LYS A 222 1.18 -9.23 25.38
CA LYS A 222 2.22 -9.96 26.11
C LYS A 222 1.98 -9.90 27.61
N ASP A 223 1.68 -8.71 28.14
CA ASP A 223 1.45 -8.50 29.57
C ASP A 223 0.22 -9.29 30.07
N ILE A 224 -0.86 -9.33 29.27
CA ILE A 224 -2.05 -10.14 29.60
C ILE A 224 -1.74 -11.64 29.53
N SER A 225 -0.87 -12.09 28.61
CA SER A 225 -0.41 -13.48 28.60
C SER A 225 0.35 -13.82 29.87
N GLU A 226 1.24 -12.95 30.34
CA GLU A 226 1.97 -13.15 31.59
C GLU A 226 1.02 -13.16 32.81
N LEU A 227 0.04 -12.25 32.83
CA LEU A 227 -0.99 -12.20 33.86
C LEU A 227 -1.78 -13.52 33.96
N HIS A 228 -2.23 -14.03 32.82
CA HIS A 228 -2.93 -15.33 32.76
C HIS A 228 -2.07 -16.47 33.33
N LEU A 229 -0.78 -16.52 32.99
CA LEU A 229 0.13 -17.54 33.48
C LEU A 229 0.30 -17.48 35.00
N VAL A 230 0.45 -16.28 35.57
CA VAL A 230 0.61 -16.11 37.02
C VAL A 230 -0.66 -16.50 37.78
N PHE A 231 -1.85 -16.14 37.28
CA PHE A 231 -3.12 -16.62 37.86
C PHE A 231 -3.25 -18.14 37.84
N ASN A 232 -2.87 -18.76 36.73
CA ASN A 232 -2.89 -20.22 36.63
C ASN A 232 -1.90 -20.88 37.60
N GLN A 233 -0.71 -20.29 37.77
CA GLN A 233 0.26 -20.74 38.77
C GLN A 233 -0.31 -20.62 40.19
N TRP A 234 -0.88 -19.47 40.54
CA TRP A 234 -1.50 -19.27 41.86
C TRP A 234 -2.61 -20.30 42.12
N LYS A 235 -3.53 -20.46 41.18
CA LYS A 235 -4.57 -21.50 41.26
C LYS A 235 -3.98 -22.89 41.51
N ASN A 236 -2.90 -23.25 40.81
CA ASN A 236 -2.29 -24.57 40.97
C ASN A 236 -1.61 -24.75 42.34
N VAL A 237 -1.06 -23.68 42.92
CA VAL A 237 -0.51 -23.73 44.29
C VAL A 237 -1.64 -23.99 45.29
N GLU A 238 -2.75 -23.24 45.21
CA GLU A 238 -3.88 -23.37 46.14
C GLU A 238 -4.60 -24.73 46.02
N PHE A 239 -4.74 -25.27 44.80
CA PHE A 239 -5.36 -26.58 44.58
C PHE A 239 -4.51 -27.74 45.14
N ASN A 240 -3.19 -27.56 45.16
CA ASN A 240 -2.22 -28.56 45.62
C ASN A 240 -1.69 -28.25 47.02
N ALA A 241 -2.33 -27.31 47.75
CA ALA A 241 -1.93 -26.98 49.11
C ALA A 241 -2.00 -28.22 50.02
N CYS A 242 -1.04 -28.32 50.94
CA CYS A 242 -0.89 -29.46 51.84
C CYS A 242 -1.84 -29.42 53.06
N ASP A 243 -2.55 -28.31 53.25
CA ASP A 243 -3.48 -28.03 54.34
C ASP A 243 -4.97 -28.12 53.90
N ASP A 244 -5.88 -27.57 54.70
CA ASP A 244 -7.33 -27.59 54.42
C ASP A 244 -7.67 -26.80 53.15
N LYS A 245 -8.08 -27.51 52.10
CA LYS A 245 -8.43 -26.92 50.80
C LYS A 245 -9.67 -26.03 50.90
N HIS A 246 -9.48 -24.72 50.88
CA HIS A 246 -10.58 -23.76 50.94
C HIS A 246 -11.43 -23.81 49.65
N THR A 247 -12.65 -24.31 49.75
CA THR A 247 -13.52 -24.58 48.59
C THR A 247 -13.93 -23.32 47.83
N GLU A 248 -14.32 -22.27 48.56
CA GLU A 248 -14.73 -20.99 47.96
C GLU A 248 -13.59 -20.29 47.22
N LEU A 249 -12.42 -20.17 47.85
CA LEU A 249 -11.21 -19.64 47.22
C LEU A 249 -10.86 -20.40 45.94
N ASN A 250 -10.86 -21.73 45.99
CA ASN A 250 -10.57 -22.55 44.81
C ASN A 250 -11.61 -22.36 43.70
N ALA A 251 -12.88 -22.18 44.04
CA ALA A 251 -13.94 -21.89 43.08
C ALA A 251 -13.72 -20.53 42.40
N ILE A 252 -13.51 -19.46 43.17
CA ILE A 252 -13.30 -18.12 42.60
C ILE A 252 -11.99 -18.01 41.82
N LEU A 253 -10.92 -18.69 42.26
CA LEU A 253 -9.64 -18.75 41.51
C LEU A 253 -9.78 -19.50 40.18
N SER A 254 -10.57 -20.57 40.16
CA SER A 254 -10.88 -21.28 38.92
C SER A 254 -11.61 -20.36 37.95
N THR A 255 -12.69 -19.71 38.39
CA THR A 255 -13.47 -18.76 37.59
C THR A 255 -12.61 -17.58 37.10
N THR A 256 -11.77 -17.03 37.96
CA THR A 256 -10.87 -15.92 37.64
C THR A 256 -9.81 -16.33 36.61
N THR A 257 -9.17 -17.50 36.80
CA THR A 257 -8.14 -17.99 35.86
C THR A 257 -8.74 -18.28 34.48
N THR A 258 -9.94 -18.86 34.41
CA THR A 258 -10.68 -19.03 33.14
C THR A 258 -10.99 -17.69 32.49
N THR A 259 -11.35 -16.67 33.27
CA THR A 259 -11.59 -15.31 32.77
C THR A 259 -10.32 -14.68 32.20
N MET A 260 -9.19 -14.80 32.90
CA MET A 260 -7.90 -14.32 32.42
C MET A 260 -7.45 -15.03 31.13
N ALA A 261 -7.71 -16.34 31.01
CA ALA A 261 -7.47 -17.08 29.78
C ALA A 261 -8.34 -16.54 28.62
N GLY A 262 -9.63 -16.30 28.88
CA GLY A 262 -10.53 -15.69 27.90
C GLY A 262 -10.11 -14.29 27.48
N TRP A 263 -9.65 -13.45 28.42
CA TRP A 263 -9.11 -12.12 28.13
C TRP A 263 -7.86 -12.22 27.26
N HIS A 264 -6.92 -13.09 27.62
CA HIS A 264 -5.75 -13.40 26.81
C HIS A 264 -6.11 -13.77 25.37
N ASP A 265 -7.07 -14.69 25.17
CA ASP A 265 -7.48 -15.14 23.84
C ASP A 265 -8.11 -14.03 23.00
N VAL A 266 -8.85 -13.11 23.63
CA VAL A 266 -9.41 -11.94 22.94
C VAL A 266 -8.28 -10.96 22.55
N GLN A 267 -7.33 -10.73 23.45
CA GLN A 267 -6.22 -9.80 23.22
C GLN A 267 -5.19 -10.34 22.23
N TYR A 268 -4.98 -11.66 22.18
CA TYR A 268 -3.97 -12.31 21.33
C TYR A 268 -4.06 -11.92 19.85
N HIS A 269 -5.27 -11.66 19.35
CA HIS A 269 -5.49 -11.28 17.95
C HIS A 269 -5.34 -9.79 17.67
N GLN A 270 -5.38 -8.94 18.70
CA GLN A 270 -5.35 -7.48 18.58
C GLN A 270 -4.13 -6.94 17.80
N PRO A 271 -2.90 -7.43 18.03
CA PRO A 271 -1.73 -6.92 17.30
C PRO A 271 -1.84 -7.16 15.79
N VAL A 272 -2.26 -8.35 15.37
CA VAL A 272 -2.38 -8.69 13.94
C VAL A 272 -3.51 -7.92 13.26
N ILE A 273 -4.62 -7.65 13.96
CA ILE A 273 -5.71 -6.80 13.46
C ILE A 273 -5.19 -5.38 13.21
N HIS A 274 -4.50 -4.79 14.20
CA HIS A 274 -3.96 -3.44 14.09
C HIS A 274 -2.83 -3.33 13.05
N ASP A 275 -1.95 -4.33 12.95
CA ASP A 275 -0.86 -4.36 11.97
C ASP A 275 -1.39 -4.53 10.54
N LEU A 276 -2.07 -5.64 10.25
CA LEU A 276 -2.38 -6.05 8.88
C LEU A 276 -3.66 -5.42 8.32
N MET A 277 -4.65 -5.10 9.16
CA MET A 277 -5.90 -4.49 8.69
C MET A 277 -5.79 -2.98 8.67
N LEU A 278 -5.38 -2.36 9.78
CA LEU A 278 -5.33 -0.90 9.93
C LEU A 278 -4.02 -0.32 9.39
N HIS A 279 -2.88 -0.66 10.00
CA HIS A 279 -1.61 -0.02 9.70
C HIS A 279 -1.18 -0.22 8.24
N GLU A 280 -1.18 -1.45 7.73
CA GLU A 280 -0.85 -1.74 6.33
C GLU A 280 -1.81 -1.05 5.34
N GLY A 281 -3.09 -0.89 5.69
CA GLY A 281 -4.06 -0.16 4.87
C GLY A 281 -3.76 1.34 4.78
N ILE A 282 -3.50 1.98 5.93
CA ILE A 282 -3.11 3.40 5.99
C ILE A 282 -1.74 3.63 5.33
N LYS A 283 -0.78 2.74 5.55
CA LYS A 283 0.54 2.77 4.91
C LYS A 283 0.43 2.72 3.39
N TYR A 284 -0.48 1.89 2.86
CA TYR A 284 -0.74 1.82 1.42
C TYR A 284 -1.35 3.12 0.88
N ILE A 285 -2.29 3.74 1.60
CA ILE A 285 -2.84 5.06 1.23
C ILE A 285 -1.74 6.11 1.17
N ALA A 286 -0.84 6.14 2.15
CA ALA A 286 0.31 7.05 2.17
C ALA A 286 1.22 6.83 0.94
N ALA A 287 1.48 5.57 0.57
CA ALA A 287 2.25 5.24 -0.61
C ALA A 287 1.59 5.75 -1.90
N GLN A 288 0.28 5.58 -2.06
CA GLN A 288 -0.45 6.08 -3.24
C GLN A 288 -0.39 7.60 -3.37
N VAL A 289 -0.44 8.33 -2.26
CA VAL A 289 -0.33 9.79 -2.25
C VAL A 289 1.08 10.23 -2.64
N ARG A 290 2.10 9.57 -2.11
CA ARG A 290 3.51 9.80 -2.48
C ARG A 290 3.75 9.54 -3.97
N ASP A 291 3.28 8.42 -4.49
CA ASP A 291 3.48 8.06 -5.89
C ASP A 291 2.75 9.06 -6.82
N PHE A 292 1.58 9.58 -6.41
CA PHE A 292 0.90 10.65 -7.13
C PHE A 292 1.70 11.96 -7.13
N LYS A 293 2.31 12.31 -5.99
CA LYS A 293 3.23 13.45 -5.90
C LYS A 293 4.45 13.25 -6.80
N ASP A 294 4.99 12.04 -6.87
CA ASP A 294 6.15 11.74 -7.70
C ASP A 294 5.83 11.81 -9.20
N ILE A 295 4.59 11.50 -9.63
CA ILE A 295 4.13 11.78 -11.00
C ILE A 295 4.18 13.28 -11.31
N LEU A 296 3.76 14.15 -10.39
CA LEU A 296 3.84 15.61 -10.57
C LEU A 296 5.31 16.07 -10.70
N LYS A 297 6.20 15.54 -9.86
CA LYS A 297 7.64 15.82 -9.95
C LYS A 297 8.24 15.30 -11.26
N GLN A 298 7.82 14.13 -11.73
CA GLN A 298 8.27 13.56 -12.99
C GLN A 298 7.91 14.46 -14.16
N ARG A 299 6.71 15.04 -14.17
CA ARG A 299 6.28 16.02 -15.17
C ARG A 299 7.13 17.28 -15.15
N ASP A 300 7.38 17.86 -13.97
CA ASP A 300 8.22 19.05 -13.85
C ASP A 300 9.67 18.79 -14.28
N ALA A 301 10.21 17.62 -13.91
CA ALA A 301 11.54 17.21 -14.33
C ALA A 301 11.61 17.01 -15.85
N ALA A 302 10.60 16.41 -16.47
CA ALA A 302 10.54 16.22 -17.91
C ALA A 302 10.50 17.58 -18.66
N LEU A 303 9.68 18.53 -18.21
CA LEU A 303 9.67 19.88 -18.78
C LEU A 303 11.02 20.59 -18.65
N ALA A 304 11.63 20.54 -17.46
CA ALA A 304 12.94 21.15 -17.24
C ALA A 304 14.04 20.52 -18.12
N GLN A 305 13.98 19.21 -18.41
CA GLN A 305 14.92 18.56 -19.32
C GLN A 305 14.64 18.91 -20.79
N HIS A 306 13.37 18.98 -21.19
CA HIS A 306 13.00 19.43 -22.53
C HIS A 306 13.49 20.86 -22.80
N ASP A 307 13.26 21.78 -21.86
CA ASP A 307 13.68 23.18 -21.99
C ASP A 307 15.20 23.34 -22.05
N LYS A 308 15.96 22.56 -21.28
CA LYS A 308 17.43 22.57 -21.34
C LYS A 308 17.98 22.19 -22.71
N VAL A 309 17.33 21.25 -23.40
CA VAL A 309 17.76 20.77 -24.72
C VAL A 309 17.33 21.73 -25.83
N THR A 310 16.14 22.31 -25.73
CA THR A 310 15.57 23.17 -26.78
C THR A 310 15.93 24.64 -26.65
N LYS A 311 16.25 25.12 -25.43
CA LYS A 311 16.65 26.50 -25.13
C LYS A 311 17.95 26.51 -24.31
N PRO A 312 19.10 26.16 -24.91
CA PRO A 312 20.37 26.17 -24.19
C PRO A 312 20.70 27.59 -23.72
N THR A 313 20.89 27.78 -22.41
CA THR A 313 21.36 29.04 -21.84
C THR A 313 22.73 29.39 -22.43
N PRO A 314 23.02 30.67 -22.80
CA PRO A 314 24.34 31.06 -23.27
C PRO A 314 25.41 30.65 -22.25
N ALA A 315 26.45 29.95 -22.70
CA ALA A 315 27.54 29.51 -21.83
C ALA A 315 28.21 30.73 -21.19
N VAL A 316 28.02 30.93 -19.89
CA VAL A 316 28.88 31.82 -19.11
C VAL A 316 30.26 31.17 -19.08
N GLY A 317 31.26 31.88 -19.62
CA GLY A 317 32.59 31.36 -19.92
C GLY A 317 33.20 30.56 -18.76
N VAL A 318 33.22 29.23 -18.90
CA VAL A 318 33.95 28.35 -17.99
C VAL A 318 35.41 28.36 -18.43
N SER A 319 36.24 29.00 -17.62
CA SER A 319 37.69 28.99 -17.77
C SER A 319 38.20 27.55 -17.75
N LYS A 320 38.90 27.13 -18.81
CA LYS A 320 39.40 25.77 -18.97
C LYS A 320 40.49 25.48 -17.95
N THR A 321 40.17 24.85 -16.83
CA THR A 321 41.17 24.25 -15.94
C THR A 321 41.72 22.99 -16.59
N HIS A 322 43.04 22.98 -16.83
CA HIS A 322 43.76 21.86 -17.44
C HIS A 322 43.84 20.71 -16.44
N SER A 323 43.25 19.56 -16.79
CA SER A 323 43.33 18.31 -16.01
C SER A 323 44.37 17.40 -16.62
N TYR A 324 45.36 16.97 -15.82
CA TYR A 324 46.47 16.09 -16.24
C TYR A 324 46.10 14.60 -16.41
N PHE A 325 44.88 14.20 -16.03
CA PHE A 325 44.41 12.82 -16.25
C PHE A 325 43.58 12.72 -17.53
N PRO A 326 43.77 11.68 -18.37
CA PRO A 326 42.86 11.39 -19.46
C PRO A 326 41.47 11.12 -18.89
N ARG A 327 40.53 12.06 -19.06
CA ARG A 327 39.12 11.74 -18.83
C ARG A 327 38.73 10.74 -19.90
N TYR A 328 38.08 9.65 -19.49
CA TYR A 328 37.29 8.84 -20.40
C TYR A 328 36.32 9.80 -21.11
N VAL A 329 36.59 10.12 -22.37
CA VAL A 329 35.73 11.02 -23.15
C VAL A 329 34.52 10.18 -23.52
N ALA A 330 33.44 10.31 -22.74
CA ALA A 330 32.14 9.90 -23.24
C ALA A 330 31.92 10.64 -24.57
N THR A 331 31.70 9.91 -25.66
CA THR A 331 31.34 10.49 -26.95
C THR A 331 30.23 11.51 -26.72
N GLU A 332 30.46 12.75 -27.12
CA GLU A 332 29.44 13.80 -27.01
C GLU A 332 28.17 13.34 -27.76
N PRO A 333 26.98 13.52 -27.17
CA PRO A 333 25.73 13.09 -27.79
C PRO A 333 25.52 13.80 -29.13
N THR A 334 25.08 13.06 -30.15
CA THR A 334 24.82 13.64 -31.48
C THR A 334 23.60 14.57 -31.44
N ALA A 335 23.46 15.45 -32.43
CA ALA A 335 22.26 16.29 -32.55
C ALA A 335 20.96 15.46 -32.61
N ALA A 336 21.01 14.31 -33.29
CA ALA A 336 19.89 13.36 -33.36
C ALA A 336 19.58 12.74 -31.99
N ASP A 337 20.60 12.42 -31.19
CA ASP A 337 20.40 11.90 -29.82
C ASP A 337 19.76 12.96 -28.90
N MET A 338 20.16 14.23 -29.08
CA MET A 338 19.58 15.36 -28.35
C MET A 338 18.11 15.57 -28.74
N GLU A 339 17.78 15.58 -30.03
CA GLU A 339 16.40 15.72 -30.52
C GLU A 339 15.51 14.56 -30.07
N ALA A 340 15.98 13.32 -30.18
CA ALA A 340 15.26 12.15 -29.68
C ALA A 340 15.06 12.23 -28.15
N SER A 341 16.04 12.77 -27.41
CA SER A 341 15.91 13.03 -25.97
C SER A 341 14.87 14.10 -25.65
N ALA A 342 14.85 15.21 -26.39
CA ALA A 342 13.85 16.26 -26.24
C ALA A 342 12.44 15.69 -26.48
N SER A 343 12.23 14.98 -27.59
CA SER A 343 10.94 14.39 -27.94
C SER A 343 10.42 13.40 -26.88
N ARG A 344 11.31 12.61 -26.25
CA ARG A 344 10.92 11.74 -25.12
C ARG A 344 10.45 12.53 -23.90
N HIS A 345 11.15 13.60 -23.53
CA HIS A 345 10.78 14.42 -22.39
C HIS A 345 9.48 15.19 -22.65
N GLU A 346 9.28 15.70 -23.86
CA GLU A 346 8.02 16.31 -24.30
C GLU A 346 6.86 15.31 -24.19
N HIS A 347 7.05 14.08 -24.70
CA HIS A 347 6.06 13.02 -24.62
C HIS A 347 5.67 12.70 -23.17
N ILE A 348 6.65 12.54 -22.28
CA ILE A 348 6.40 12.29 -20.85
C ILE A 348 5.60 13.44 -20.23
N ALA A 349 6.04 14.69 -20.42
CA ALA A 349 5.36 15.85 -19.86
C ALA A 349 3.93 15.99 -20.39
N SER A 350 3.72 15.75 -21.68
CA SER A 350 2.42 15.80 -22.35
C SER A 350 1.49 14.71 -21.84
N CYS A 351 1.94 13.44 -21.79
CA CYS A 351 1.16 12.33 -21.27
C CYS A 351 0.75 12.54 -19.81
N ILE A 352 1.68 12.95 -18.93
CA ILE A 352 1.35 13.20 -17.53
C ILE A 352 0.36 14.35 -17.39
N THR A 353 0.57 15.47 -18.09
CA THR A 353 -0.34 16.62 -18.04
C THR A 353 -1.75 16.21 -18.49
N ARG A 354 -1.86 15.52 -19.62
CA ARG A 354 -3.13 15.00 -20.15
C ARG A 354 -3.80 14.02 -19.18
N ALA A 355 -3.04 13.11 -18.57
CA ALA A 355 -3.56 12.15 -17.59
C ALA A 355 -4.13 12.85 -16.35
N LEU A 356 -3.45 13.88 -15.85
CA LEU A 356 -3.90 14.66 -14.70
C LEU A 356 -5.26 15.32 -14.94
N PHE A 357 -5.47 15.94 -16.11
CA PHE A 357 -6.72 16.61 -16.46
C PHE A 357 -7.81 15.64 -16.94
N PHE A 358 -7.44 14.54 -17.58
CA PHE A 358 -8.40 13.51 -18.00
C PHE A 358 -8.99 12.75 -16.81
N SER A 359 -8.15 12.17 -15.95
CA SER A 359 -8.61 11.27 -14.90
C SER A 359 -7.90 11.44 -13.57
N GLU A 360 -6.58 11.59 -13.54
CA GLU A 360 -5.80 11.24 -12.35
C GLU A 360 -5.98 12.21 -11.18
N ALA A 361 -6.15 13.51 -11.44
CA ALA A 361 -6.43 14.49 -10.39
C ALA A 361 -7.78 14.26 -9.69
N LYS A 362 -8.78 13.72 -10.42
CA LYS A 362 -10.07 13.31 -9.85
C LYS A 362 -9.98 11.92 -9.22
N ARG A 363 -9.33 10.98 -9.92
CA ARG A 363 -9.24 9.56 -9.55
C ARG A 363 -8.53 9.37 -8.22
N ILE A 364 -7.49 10.15 -7.90
CA ILE A 364 -6.79 10.06 -6.61
C ILE A 364 -7.74 10.33 -5.43
N LYS A 365 -8.73 11.21 -5.58
CA LYS A 365 -9.73 11.49 -4.54
C LYS A 365 -10.64 10.29 -4.31
N SER A 366 -11.23 9.74 -5.38
CA SER A 366 -12.07 8.54 -5.30
C SER A 366 -11.30 7.30 -4.84
N LEU A 367 -10.03 7.18 -5.23
CA LEU A 367 -9.14 6.09 -4.81
C LEU A 367 -8.91 6.13 -3.31
N LYS A 368 -8.55 7.30 -2.74
CA LYS A 368 -8.41 7.45 -1.28
C LYS A 368 -9.68 7.07 -0.52
N ALA A 369 -10.84 7.52 -1.00
CA ALA A 369 -12.12 7.16 -0.39
C ALA A 369 -12.38 5.64 -0.43
N GLN A 370 -12.05 4.97 -1.54
CA GLN A 370 -12.19 3.52 -1.66
C GLN A 370 -11.22 2.78 -0.73
N LEU A 371 -9.94 3.16 -0.74
CA LEU A 371 -8.91 2.53 0.10
C LEU A 371 -9.21 2.70 1.59
N LEU A 372 -9.75 3.86 1.99
CA LEU A 372 -10.17 4.09 3.37
C LEU A 372 -11.33 3.16 3.76
N ARG A 373 -12.32 2.95 2.88
CA ARG A 373 -13.40 1.97 3.11
C ARG A 373 -12.87 0.54 3.18
N ASP A 374 -11.98 0.15 2.26
CA ASP A 374 -11.37 -1.18 2.23
C ASP A 374 -10.47 -1.46 3.45
N THR A 375 -9.98 -0.41 4.10
CA THR A 375 -9.16 -0.47 5.33
C THR A 375 -10.05 -0.48 6.57
N MET A 376 -10.91 0.53 6.71
CA MET A 376 -11.71 0.74 7.92
C MET A 376 -12.87 -0.25 8.06
N GLY A 377 -13.45 -0.74 6.95
CA GLY A 377 -14.57 -1.68 7.00
C GLY A 377 -14.20 -2.99 7.72
N PRO A 378 -13.20 -3.75 7.23
CA PRO A 378 -12.74 -4.97 7.90
C PRO A 378 -12.23 -4.72 9.32
N PHE A 379 -11.49 -3.63 9.55
CA PHE A 379 -10.98 -3.27 10.88
C PHE A 379 -12.11 -3.01 11.88
N ALA A 380 -13.11 -2.22 11.52
CA ALA A 380 -14.26 -1.94 12.38
C ALA A 380 -15.05 -3.20 12.71
N CYS A 381 -15.25 -4.10 11.73
CA CYS A 381 -15.89 -5.39 11.98
C CYS A 381 -15.08 -6.25 12.95
N ALA A 382 -13.75 -6.30 12.79
CA ALA A 382 -12.87 -7.06 13.69
C ALA A 382 -12.93 -6.53 15.13
N GLU A 383 -12.80 -5.21 15.31
CA GLU A 383 -12.88 -4.57 16.63
C GLU A 383 -14.26 -4.74 17.29
N TYR A 384 -15.35 -4.65 16.52
CA TYR A 384 -16.69 -4.95 17.02
C TYR A 384 -16.78 -6.37 17.58
N HIS A 385 -16.23 -7.36 16.87
CA HIS A 385 -16.23 -8.74 17.33
C HIS A 385 -15.33 -8.96 18.55
N VAL A 386 -14.18 -8.28 18.63
CA VAL A 386 -13.31 -8.29 19.80
C VAL A 386 -14.05 -7.74 21.02
N ALA A 387 -14.68 -6.58 20.90
CA ALA A 387 -15.45 -5.95 21.97
C ALA A 387 -16.59 -6.86 22.46
N LYS A 388 -17.33 -7.49 21.53
CA LYS A 388 -18.39 -8.44 21.86
C LYS A 388 -17.87 -9.67 22.62
N ARG A 389 -16.72 -10.22 22.21
CA ARG A 389 -16.08 -11.34 22.92
C ARG A 389 -15.61 -10.90 24.31
N MET A 390 -15.02 -9.72 24.44
CA MET A 390 -14.60 -9.17 25.73
C MET A 390 -15.79 -9.02 26.70
N ALA A 391 -16.91 -8.46 26.23
CA ALA A 391 -18.13 -8.34 27.03
C ALA A 391 -18.64 -9.72 27.49
N THR A 392 -18.51 -10.74 26.64
CA THR A 392 -18.87 -12.13 26.99
C THR A 392 -17.95 -12.70 28.07
N VAL A 393 -16.63 -12.48 27.98
CA VAL A 393 -15.64 -12.94 28.98
C VAL A 393 -15.97 -12.40 30.37
N TRP A 394 -16.17 -11.08 30.48
CA TRP A 394 -16.50 -10.46 31.77
C TRP A 394 -17.92 -10.76 32.24
N GLY A 395 -18.88 -10.89 31.31
CA GLY A 395 -20.24 -11.34 31.64
C GLY A 395 -20.26 -12.74 32.27
N ASN A 396 -19.45 -13.66 31.73
CA ASN A 396 -19.32 -15.01 32.28
C ASN A 396 -18.69 -15.00 33.68
N PHE A 397 -17.69 -14.15 33.93
CA PHE A 397 -17.10 -13.99 35.25
C PHE A 397 -18.14 -13.53 36.28
N MET A 398 -18.87 -12.44 35.97
CA MET A 398 -19.88 -11.90 36.88
C MET A 398 -20.97 -12.93 37.18
N SER A 399 -21.45 -13.65 36.16
CA SER A 399 -22.46 -14.69 36.35
C SER A 399 -21.95 -15.87 37.18
N ALA A 400 -20.69 -16.30 36.99
CA ALA A 400 -20.12 -17.44 37.70
C ALA A 400 -19.70 -17.11 39.15
N ALA A 401 -19.44 -15.84 39.43
CA ALA A 401 -19.09 -15.35 40.76
C ALA A 401 -20.29 -14.76 41.54
N ASP A 402 -21.52 -14.89 41.01
CA ASP A 402 -22.76 -14.34 41.57
C ASP A 402 -22.68 -12.84 41.89
N ILE A 403 -22.04 -12.09 40.98
CA ILE A 403 -21.78 -10.64 41.15
C ILE A 403 -22.97 -9.82 40.64
N SER A 404 -23.52 -8.98 41.51
CA SER A 404 -24.47 -7.92 41.12
C SER A 404 -23.76 -6.80 40.35
N GLN A 405 -24.04 -6.71 39.04
CA GLN A 405 -23.43 -5.69 38.18
C GLN A 405 -23.73 -4.27 38.67
N THR A 406 -24.95 -4.00 39.14
CA THR A 406 -25.35 -2.66 39.61
C THR A 406 -24.58 -2.24 40.86
N GLU A 407 -24.43 -3.14 41.83
CA GLU A 407 -23.69 -2.87 43.06
C GLU A 407 -22.19 -2.67 42.79
N MET A 408 -21.60 -3.54 41.97
CA MET A 408 -20.18 -3.42 41.64
C MET A 408 -19.86 -2.21 40.78
N LEU A 409 -20.78 -1.75 39.93
CA LEU A 409 -20.62 -0.48 39.21
C LEU A 409 -20.62 0.72 40.16
N ALA A 410 -21.46 0.71 41.20
CA ALA A 410 -21.45 1.75 42.22
C ALA A 410 -20.14 1.74 43.02
N ALA A 411 -19.64 0.56 43.38
CA ALA A 411 -18.35 0.40 44.05
C ALA A 411 -17.18 0.89 43.16
N ALA A 412 -17.16 0.48 41.89
CA ALA A 412 -16.15 0.92 40.92
C ALA A 412 -16.16 2.44 40.74
N LYS A 413 -17.35 3.06 40.66
CA LYS A 413 -17.49 4.51 40.62
C LYS A 413 -16.88 5.17 41.85
N GLY A 414 -17.14 4.66 43.05
CA GLY A 414 -16.55 5.19 44.27
C GLY A 414 -15.02 5.17 44.27
N VAL A 415 -14.40 4.13 43.70
CA VAL A 415 -12.93 4.05 43.54
C VAL A 415 -12.42 5.11 42.56
N LEU A 416 -13.10 5.32 41.43
CA LEU A 416 -12.73 6.31 40.42
C LEU A 416 -12.90 7.74 40.94
N ASP A 417 -14.05 8.04 41.57
CA ASP A 417 -14.32 9.37 42.15
C ASP A 417 -13.27 9.73 43.23
N ALA A 418 -12.80 8.75 44.01
CA ALA A 418 -11.74 8.95 44.99
C ALA A 418 -10.36 9.19 44.35
N ALA A 419 -10.08 8.56 43.21
CA ALA A 419 -8.85 8.81 42.45
C ALA A 419 -8.84 10.21 41.83
N ASP A 420 -9.96 10.64 41.24
CA ASP A 420 -10.11 11.99 40.66
C ASP A 420 -10.00 13.09 41.72
N ALA A 421 -10.54 12.86 42.91
CA ALA A 421 -10.40 13.80 44.03
C ALA A 421 -8.95 13.97 44.52
N ALA A 422 -8.05 13.02 44.20
CA ALA A 422 -6.64 13.05 44.58
C ALA A 422 -5.73 13.74 43.56
N ASP A 423 -6.25 14.13 42.38
CA ASP A 423 -5.51 14.83 41.32
C ASP A 423 -6.07 16.27 41.14
N PRO A 424 -5.56 17.28 41.89
CA PRO A 424 -6.19 18.60 41.94
C PRO A 424 -6.01 19.46 40.68
N HIS A 425 -5.38 18.96 39.61
CA HIS A 425 -4.83 19.80 38.55
C HIS A 425 -5.67 20.00 37.28
N ASP A 426 -6.90 19.47 37.19
CA ASP A 426 -7.71 19.61 35.96
C ASP A 426 -8.90 20.60 36.08
N ASN A 427 -9.01 21.37 37.16
CA ASN A 427 -10.07 22.39 37.36
C ASN A 427 -9.57 23.84 37.44
N GLN A 428 -8.37 24.14 36.92
CA GLN A 428 -7.88 25.52 36.73
C GLN A 428 -7.71 25.90 35.26
N VAL A 429 -8.74 25.68 34.44
CA VAL A 429 -8.90 26.43 33.18
C VAL A 429 -10.39 26.73 33.01
N ASP A 430 -10.89 27.72 33.76
CA ASP A 430 -12.03 28.60 33.41
C ASP A 430 -12.55 29.34 34.67
N ALA A 431 -11.66 30.08 35.34
CA ALA A 431 -12.08 31.16 36.23
C ALA A 431 -10.90 32.09 36.48
N THR A 432 -10.65 33.02 35.54
CA THR A 432 -10.39 34.46 35.77
C THR A 432 -9.56 35.11 34.66
N SER A 433 -10.06 36.26 34.21
CA SER A 433 -9.49 37.33 33.36
C SER A 433 -9.71 37.25 31.85
#